data_AF-A0A4V2B146-F1
#
_entry.id   AF-A0A4V2B146-F1
#
_cell.length_a   1.000
_cell.length_b   1.000
_cell.length_c   1.000
_cell.angle_alpha   90.00
_cell.angle_beta   90.00
_cell.angle_gamma   90.00
#
_symmetry.space_group_name_H-M   'P 1'
#
loop_
_entity.id
_entity.type
_entity.pdbx_description
1 polymer ?
#
loop_
_entity_poly.entity_id
_entity_poly.type
_entity_poly.pdbx_seq_one_letter_code
_entity_poly.pdbx_strand_id
1 'polypeptide(L)'
;MIRALFATSATALVLALAATGCAADTGEDELTQDTSAVTSSTCTSAQYNQALVHYKNAVAWSKERNSMGICEWQNGYMTQIADEASRAVMTCGDFRKTIRTSPWAAPIRQALSISLNLRSFTGELAVIRDSQFQSWKGVETMFAGTSFWAFAQGVYGPPVRIDFAANGVATYGKLVHDPVTDDISFVQEAATYTVQSIDGSVNGKRVVRVTHGGEVEEYDLGVQNPYEYKDAPLFFLKSRTENSPTLYSLYSECDA
;
A
#
# COMPACT_ATOMS: atom_id res chain seq x y z
N MET A 1 52.19 -38.53 -22.33
CA MET A 1 52.77 -38.00 -23.59
C MET A 1 51.69 -38.08 -24.67
N ILE A 2 51.71 -37.17 -25.66
CA ILE A 2 50.62 -36.74 -26.60
C ILE A 2 49.83 -35.56 -25.99
N ARG A 3 50.15 -34.27 -26.17
CA ARG A 3 50.36 -33.35 -27.33
C ARG A 3 49.07 -32.95 -28.10
N ALA A 4 48.69 -31.68 -27.90
CA ALA A 4 47.93 -30.75 -28.77
C ALA A 4 46.44 -31.09 -29.06
N LEU A 5 45.51 -30.15 -29.25
CA LEU A 5 45.57 -28.77 -29.73
C LEU A 5 44.64 -27.82 -28.93
N PHE A 6 45.09 -26.58 -28.75
CA PHE A 6 44.25 -25.42 -28.46
C PHE A 6 43.51 -24.98 -29.73
N ALA A 7 42.21 -24.70 -29.62
CA ALA A 7 41.44 -23.97 -30.63
C ALA A 7 40.71 -22.80 -29.95
N THR A 8 41.40 -21.67 -29.87
CA THR A 8 40.83 -20.35 -29.59
C THR A 8 39.96 -19.93 -30.76
N SER A 9 38.65 -19.86 -30.55
CA SER A 9 37.73 -19.18 -31.47
C SER A 9 37.34 -17.85 -30.86
N ALA A 10 38.00 -16.79 -31.32
CA ALA A 10 37.65 -15.41 -31.03
C ALA A 10 36.40 -15.04 -31.86
N THR A 11 35.27 -14.86 -31.18
CA THR A 11 34.06 -14.33 -31.82
C THR A 11 34.06 -12.81 -31.66
N ALA A 12 34.08 -12.13 -32.79
CA ALA A 12 34.23 -10.69 -32.93
C ALA A 12 33.12 -9.90 -32.24
N LEU A 13 33.55 -8.91 -31.45
CA LEU A 13 32.76 -7.82 -30.91
C LEU A 13 32.32 -6.91 -32.07
N VAL A 14 31.05 -6.92 -32.43
CA VAL A 14 30.47 -5.90 -33.33
C VAL A 14 29.92 -4.78 -32.47
N LEU A 15 30.71 -3.71 -32.38
CA LEU A 15 30.27 -2.38 -31.95
C LEU A 15 29.40 -1.78 -33.06
N ALA A 16 28.09 -1.68 -32.82
CA ALA A 16 27.22 -0.81 -33.58
C ALA A 16 26.89 0.42 -32.72
N LEU A 17 27.63 1.51 -32.95
CA LEU A 17 27.19 2.84 -32.54
C LEU A 17 26.05 3.26 -33.47
N ALA A 18 24.84 3.35 -32.94
CA ALA A 18 23.78 4.18 -33.49
C ALA A 18 23.53 5.32 -32.49
N ALA A 19 24.23 6.44 -32.72
CA ALA A 19 23.88 7.72 -32.11
C ALA A 19 22.82 8.38 -32.98
N THR A 20 21.57 8.35 -32.53
CA THR A 20 20.52 9.26 -33.00
C THR A 20 19.56 9.54 -31.84
N GLY A 21 19.57 10.79 -31.40
CA GLY A 21 18.41 11.45 -30.80
C GLY A 21 18.07 11.07 -29.37
N CYS A 22 18.35 11.98 -28.44
CA CYS A 22 17.53 12.14 -27.24
C CYS A 22 16.07 12.33 -27.67
N ALA A 23 15.27 11.28 -27.54
CA ALA A 23 13.85 11.42 -27.29
C ALA A 23 13.63 10.72 -25.95
N ALA A 24 13.24 11.49 -24.94
CA ALA A 24 12.60 10.92 -23.78
C ALA A 24 11.39 10.15 -24.30
N ASP A 25 11.49 8.82 -24.28
CA ASP A 25 10.38 7.93 -24.56
C ASP A 25 9.38 8.13 -23.42
N THR A 26 8.43 9.04 -23.65
CA THR A 26 7.27 9.22 -22.80
C THR A 26 6.48 7.93 -22.91
N GLY A 27 6.58 7.07 -21.89
CA GLY A 27 6.01 5.72 -21.80
C GLY A 27 4.48 5.61 -21.86
N GLU A 28 3.85 6.39 -22.73
CA GLU A 28 2.41 6.40 -23.03
C GLU A 28 2.02 5.25 -23.96
N ASP A 29 2.92 4.83 -24.86
CA ASP A 29 2.66 3.80 -25.91
C ASP A 29 2.72 2.36 -25.39
N GLU A 30 3.33 2.15 -24.23
CA GLU A 30 3.52 0.81 -23.67
C GLU A 30 2.41 0.47 -22.64
N LEU A 31 1.80 1.49 -22.01
CA LEU A 31 0.61 1.35 -21.16
C LEU A 31 -0.68 1.03 -21.93
N THR A 32 -0.77 1.43 -23.21
CA THR A 32 -1.94 1.14 -24.07
C THR A 32 -2.02 -0.34 -24.48
N GLN A 33 -0.89 -1.07 -24.50
CA GLN A 33 -0.86 -2.51 -24.78
C GLN A 33 -1.35 -3.36 -23.59
N ASP A 34 -1.07 -2.96 -22.36
CA ASP A 34 -1.55 -3.65 -21.15
C ASP A 34 -3.08 -3.53 -20.96
N THR A 35 -3.65 -2.43 -21.49
CA THR A 35 -5.08 -2.14 -21.45
C THR A 35 -5.92 -2.85 -22.52
N SER A 36 -5.31 -3.31 -23.61
CA SER A 36 -6.03 -3.96 -24.72
C SER A 36 -6.42 -5.41 -24.44
N ALA A 37 -6.01 -5.97 -23.29
CA ALA A 37 -6.35 -7.34 -22.86
C ALA A 37 -7.69 -7.45 -22.08
N VAL A 38 -8.46 -6.37 -21.93
CA VAL A 38 -9.77 -6.41 -21.24
C VAL A 38 -10.88 -6.77 -22.24
N THR A 39 -10.96 -8.04 -22.64
CA THR A 39 -12.03 -8.57 -23.52
C THR A 39 -13.34 -8.90 -22.80
N SER A 40 -13.54 -8.41 -21.57
CA SER A 40 -14.78 -8.58 -20.80
C SER A 40 -15.03 -7.35 -19.95
N SER A 41 -15.48 -6.25 -20.55
CA SER A 41 -15.67 -5.02 -19.77
C SER A 41 -16.99 -5.03 -19.01
N THR A 42 -16.90 -4.93 -17.69
CA THR A 42 -18.06 -4.65 -16.83
C THR A 42 -18.50 -3.18 -16.92
N CYS A 43 -17.66 -2.33 -17.52
CA CYS A 43 -17.86 -0.90 -17.66
C CYS A 43 -18.01 -0.47 -19.13
N THR A 44 -18.66 0.67 -19.34
CA THR A 44 -18.76 1.32 -20.66
C THR A 44 -17.41 1.87 -21.10
N SER A 45 -17.22 2.10 -22.42
CA SER A 45 -15.98 2.71 -22.94
C SER A 45 -15.66 4.07 -22.31
N ALA A 46 -16.68 4.86 -21.98
CA ALA A 46 -16.50 6.14 -21.28
C ALA A 46 -15.95 5.95 -19.86
N GLN A 47 -16.54 5.03 -19.09
CA GLN A 47 -16.05 4.68 -17.75
C GLN A 47 -14.64 4.09 -17.80
N TYR A 48 -14.36 3.24 -18.79
CA TYR A 48 -13.03 2.67 -18.98
C TYR A 48 -11.98 3.77 -19.19
N ASN A 49 -12.24 4.70 -20.12
CA ASN A 49 -11.31 5.79 -20.42
C ASN A 49 -11.12 6.73 -19.21
N GLN A 50 -12.18 7.01 -18.46
CA GLN A 50 -12.06 7.79 -17.23
C GLN A 50 -11.23 7.06 -16.16
N ALA A 51 -11.49 5.78 -15.94
CA ALA A 51 -10.74 4.96 -14.99
C ALA A 51 -9.26 4.81 -15.40
N LEU A 52 -8.99 4.76 -16.70
CA LEU A 52 -7.64 4.67 -17.24
C LEU A 52 -6.78 5.89 -16.87
N VAL A 53 -7.35 7.10 -16.86
CA VAL A 53 -6.63 8.30 -16.43
C VAL A 53 -6.17 8.15 -14.97
N HIS A 54 -7.08 7.72 -14.10
CA HIS A 54 -6.76 7.51 -12.69
C HIS A 54 -5.72 6.39 -12.48
N TYR A 55 -5.83 5.29 -13.22
CA TYR A 55 -4.83 4.22 -13.19
C TYR A 55 -3.44 4.72 -13.62
N LYS A 56 -3.36 5.50 -14.70
CA LYS A 56 -2.10 6.07 -15.19
C LYS A 56 -1.46 6.99 -14.15
N ASN A 57 -2.24 7.86 -13.51
CA ASN A 57 -1.76 8.72 -12.43
C ASN A 57 -1.21 7.89 -11.26
N ALA A 58 -1.96 6.89 -10.78
CA ALA A 58 -1.52 6.02 -9.70
C ALA A 58 -0.19 5.31 -10.04
N VAL A 59 -0.03 4.80 -11.26
CA VAL A 59 1.23 4.18 -11.72
C VAL A 59 2.37 5.20 -11.72
N ALA A 60 2.16 6.38 -12.31
CA ALA A 60 3.18 7.42 -12.43
C ALA A 60 3.67 7.88 -11.05
N TRP A 61 2.75 8.24 -10.16
CA TRP A 61 3.08 8.72 -8.81
C TRP A 61 3.74 7.62 -7.95
N SER A 62 3.35 6.36 -8.15
CA SER A 62 4.02 5.24 -7.50
C SER A 62 5.46 5.05 -8.00
N LYS A 63 5.73 5.24 -9.30
CA LYS A 63 7.08 5.17 -9.85
C LYS A 63 7.96 6.29 -9.28
N GLU A 64 7.44 7.51 -9.21
CA GLU A 64 8.13 8.66 -8.61
C GLU A 64 8.48 8.38 -7.15
N ARG A 65 7.48 8.00 -6.34
CA ARG A 65 7.69 7.61 -4.94
C ARG A 65 8.78 6.54 -4.77
N ASN A 66 8.69 5.46 -5.56
CA ASN A 66 9.60 4.32 -5.41
C ASN A 66 11.04 4.63 -5.87
N SER A 67 11.24 5.66 -6.70
CA SER A 67 12.55 6.03 -7.24
C SER A 67 13.22 7.18 -6.52
N MET A 68 12.44 8.18 -6.08
CA MET A 68 12.96 9.40 -5.48
C MET A 68 12.93 9.36 -3.95
N GLY A 69 12.05 8.55 -3.37
CA GLY A 69 11.82 8.51 -1.93
C GLY A 69 10.43 9.04 -1.56
N ILE A 70 10.06 8.79 -0.31
CA ILE A 70 8.81 9.29 0.28
C ILE A 70 8.98 10.81 0.49
N CYS A 71 7.90 11.59 0.36
CA CYS A 71 7.88 13.04 0.64
C CYS A 71 8.54 13.97 -0.37
N GLU A 72 9.23 13.44 -1.37
CA GLU A 72 9.94 14.26 -2.37
C GLU A 72 8.99 14.90 -3.41
N TRP A 73 7.71 14.52 -3.42
CA TRP A 73 6.74 14.98 -4.41
C TRP A 73 5.32 15.08 -3.87
N GLN A 74 4.58 16.11 -4.31
CA GLN A 74 3.22 16.40 -3.82
C GLN A 74 2.23 15.23 -4.01
N ASN A 75 2.44 14.43 -5.05
CA ASN A 75 1.54 13.31 -5.38
C ASN A 75 2.13 11.93 -5.02
N GLY A 76 3.35 11.89 -4.49
CA GLY A 76 4.04 10.64 -4.17
C GLY A 76 3.65 10.02 -2.82
N TYR A 77 2.72 10.62 -2.07
CA TYR A 77 2.29 10.02 -0.79
C TYR A 77 1.37 8.84 -1.03
N MET A 78 1.40 7.93 -0.07
CA MET A 78 0.60 6.71 -0.12
C MET A 78 -0.90 7.01 -0.23
N THR A 79 -1.36 8.13 0.35
CA THR A 79 -2.76 8.56 0.29
C THR A 79 -3.22 8.97 -1.10
N GLN A 80 -2.45 9.79 -1.85
CA GLN A 80 -2.84 10.21 -3.21
C GLN A 80 -2.76 9.04 -4.19
N ILE A 81 -1.74 8.17 -4.05
CA ILE A 81 -1.64 6.95 -4.86
C ILE A 81 -2.85 6.04 -4.62
N ALA A 82 -3.26 5.87 -3.36
CA ALA A 82 -4.43 5.06 -3.02
C ALA A 82 -5.74 5.69 -3.50
N ASP A 83 -5.88 7.02 -3.49
CA ASP A 83 -7.06 7.73 -4.01
C ASP A 83 -7.25 7.46 -5.50
N GLU A 84 -6.21 7.69 -6.32
CA GLU A 84 -6.26 7.45 -7.77
C GLU A 84 -6.49 5.96 -8.11
N ALA A 85 -5.81 5.05 -7.40
CA ALA A 85 -6.05 3.62 -7.57
C ALA A 85 -7.49 3.23 -7.25
N SER A 86 -8.07 3.80 -6.18
CA SER A 86 -9.47 3.56 -5.83
C SER A 86 -10.42 4.12 -6.88
N ARG A 87 -10.21 5.35 -7.36
CA ARG A 87 -11.02 5.95 -8.43
C ARG A 87 -11.04 5.09 -9.68
N ALA A 88 -9.88 4.58 -10.11
CA ALA A 88 -9.81 3.67 -11.25
C ALA A 88 -10.71 2.44 -11.06
N VAL A 89 -10.60 1.78 -9.90
CA VAL A 89 -11.38 0.58 -9.55
C VAL A 89 -12.88 0.86 -9.40
N MET A 90 -13.23 2.00 -8.80
CA MET A 90 -14.62 2.36 -8.53
C MET A 90 -15.34 2.84 -9.79
N THR A 91 -14.64 3.52 -10.70
CA THR A 91 -15.17 3.93 -12.00
C THR A 91 -15.29 2.74 -12.94
N CYS A 92 -14.31 1.83 -12.96
CA CYS A 92 -14.37 0.58 -13.72
C CYS A 92 -13.75 -0.59 -12.95
N GLY A 93 -14.58 -1.57 -12.57
CA GLY A 93 -14.19 -2.71 -11.75
C GLY A 93 -13.11 -3.62 -12.34
N ASP A 94 -12.86 -3.53 -13.65
CA ASP A 94 -11.85 -4.34 -14.34
C ASP A 94 -10.42 -3.99 -13.88
N PHE A 95 -10.19 -2.74 -13.45
CA PHE A 95 -8.90 -2.31 -12.91
C PHE A 95 -8.50 -3.03 -11.61
N ARG A 96 -9.43 -3.70 -10.91
CA ARG A 96 -9.07 -4.55 -9.75
C ARG A 96 -8.09 -5.64 -10.17
N LYS A 97 -8.39 -6.34 -11.26
CA LYS A 97 -7.56 -7.43 -11.78
C LYS A 97 -6.27 -6.87 -12.39
N THR A 98 -6.37 -5.74 -13.11
CA THR A 98 -5.20 -5.06 -13.68
C THR A 98 -4.20 -4.69 -12.59
N ILE A 99 -4.63 -3.97 -11.54
CA ILE A 99 -3.76 -3.57 -10.42
C ILE A 99 -3.15 -4.80 -9.72
N ARG A 100 -3.91 -5.89 -9.59
CA ARG A 100 -3.44 -7.12 -8.95
C ARG A 100 -2.35 -7.84 -9.75
N THR A 101 -2.51 -7.94 -11.06
CA THR A 101 -1.77 -8.92 -11.87
C THR A 101 -0.86 -8.32 -12.94
N SER A 102 -1.14 -7.10 -13.40
CA SER A 102 -0.33 -6.48 -14.44
C SER A 102 1.08 -6.16 -13.91
N PRO A 103 2.15 -6.44 -14.69
CA PRO A 103 3.49 -5.94 -14.42
C PRO A 103 3.54 -4.39 -14.32
N TRP A 104 2.72 -3.68 -15.09
CA TRP A 104 2.66 -2.21 -15.11
C TRP A 104 2.19 -1.61 -13.80
N ALA A 105 1.34 -2.34 -13.08
CA ALA A 105 0.85 -1.95 -11.77
C ALA A 105 1.79 -2.36 -10.62
N ALA A 106 2.96 -2.96 -10.90
CA ALA A 106 3.94 -3.30 -9.87
C ALA A 106 4.35 -2.10 -8.98
N PRO A 107 4.55 -0.88 -9.51
CA PRO A 107 4.83 0.28 -8.69
C PRO A 107 3.72 0.58 -7.67
N ILE A 108 2.45 0.47 -8.06
CA ILE A 108 1.30 0.66 -7.15
C ILE A 108 1.36 -0.36 -6.02
N ARG A 109 1.57 -1.64 -6.36
CA ARG A 109 1.65 -2.72 -5.36
C ARG A 109 2.83 -2.52 -4.40
N GLN A 110 3.94 -2.01 -4.87
CA GLN A 110 5.11 -1.70 -4.04
C GLN A 110 4.81 -0.51 -3.11
N ALA A 111 4.31 0.59 -3.65
CA ALA A 111 4.01 1.81 -2.92
C ALA A 111 2.97 1.60 -1.80
N LEU A 112 1.96 0.78 -2.07
CA LEU A 112 0.86 0.49 -1.13
C LEU A 112 1.05 -0.84 -0.38
N SER A 113 2.22 -1.48 -0.45
CA SER A 113 2.45 -2.85 0.04
C SER A 113 2.16 -3.03 1.53
N ILE A 114 2.45 -2.00 2.33
CA ILE A 114 2.22 -1.98 3.78
C ILE A 114 0.78 -1.60 4.16
N SER A 115 -0.09 -1.34 3.19
CA SER A 115 -1.45 -0.88 3.45
C SER A 115 -2.47 -1.98 3.17
N LEU A 116 -3.43 -2.13 4.09
CA LEU A 116 -4.58 -3.02 3.91
C LEU A 116 -5.48 -2.56 2.75
N ASN A 117 -5.39 -1.27 2.38
CA ASN A 117 -6.08 -0.69 1.23
C ASN A 117 -5.78 -1.42 -0.09
N LEU A 118 -4.53 -1.81 -0.32
CA LEU A 118 -4.14 -2.52 -1.54
C LEU A 118 -4.95 -3.82 -1.70
N ARG A 119 -5.19 -4.53 -0.59
CA ARG A 119 -5.97 -5.78 -0.59
C ARG A 119 -7.44 -5.53 -0.94
N SER A 120 -8.00 -4.40 -0.53
CA SER A 120 -9.35 -4.00 -0.91
C SER A 120 -9.45 -3.68 -2.41
N PHE A 121 -8.51 -2.89 -2.95
CA PHE A 121 -8.53 -2.49 -4.37
C PHE A 121 -8.30 -3.66 -5.33
N THR A 122 -7.49 -4.63 -4.93
CA THR A 122 -7.22 -5.85 -5.72
C THR A 122 -8.30 -6.91 -5.59
N GLY A 123 -9.29 -6.70 -4.72
CA GLY A 123 -10.37 -7.64 -4.42
C GLY A 123 -9.92 -8.86 -3.61
N GLU A 124 -8.72 -8.84 -3.04
CA GLU A 124 -8.26 -9.86 -2.08
C GLU A 124 -9.06 -9.75 -0.78
N LEU A 125 -9.35 -8.53 -0.34
CA LEU A 125 -10.22 -8.23 0.79
C LEU A 125 -11.58 -7.73 0.28
N ALA A 126 -12.64 -8.50 0.53
CA ALA A 126 -14.01 -8.21 0.10
C ALA A 126 -14.71 -7.16 0.99
N VAL A 127 -14.02 -6.06 1.28
CA VAL A 127 -14.59 -4.92 1.99
C VAL A 127 -14.98 -3.87 0.95
N ILE A 128 -16.28 -3.77 0.70
CA ILE A 128 -16.89 -2.83 -0.23
C ILE A 128 -17.48 -1.66 0.57
N ARG A 129 -17.25 -0.44 0.07
CA ARG A 129 -17.84 0.81 0.55
C ARG A 129 -19.37 0.69 0.71
N ASP A 130 -19.92 1.23 1.80
CA ASP A 130 -21.37 1.41 2.05
C ASP A 130 -22.28 0.17 2.05
N SER A 131 -21.71 -1.03 2.12
CA SER A 131 -22.52 -2.23 2.36
C SER A 131 -22.64 -2.47 3.86
N GLN A 132 -23.88 -2.58 4.37
CA GLN A 132 -24.18 -3.19 5.68
C GLN A 132 -23.62 -4.64 5.81
N PHE A 133 -23.08 -5.19 4.73
CA PHE A 133 -22.41 -6.47 4.62
C PHE A 133 -20.89 -6.34 4.35
N GLN A 134 -20.18 -5.42 5.02
CA GLN A 134 -18.71 -5.45 5.03
C GLN A 134 -18.27 -6.86 5.44
N SER A 135 -17.74 -7.65 4.49
CA SER A 135 -17.26 -8.99 4.79
C SER A 135 -15.80 -8.89 5.20
N TRP A 136 -15.55 -9.10 6.49
CA TRP A 136 -14.20 -9.20 7.05
C TRP A 136 -13.60 -10.60 6.92
N LYS A 137 -14.18 -11.43 6.06
CA LYS A 137 -13.75 -12.81 5.87
C LYS A 137 -12.30 -12.85 5.38
N GLY A 138 -11.43 -13.52 6.14
CA GLY A 138 -10.04 -13.76 5.75
C GLY A 138 -9.11 -12.57 6.00
N VAL A 139 -9.60 -11.47 6.57
CA VAL A 139 -8.78 -10.30 6.88
C VAL A 139 -7.63 -10.64 7.84
N GLU A 140 -7.80 -11.64 8.69
CA GLU A 140 -6.79 -12.12 9.65
C GLU A 140 -5.48 -12.51 8.95
N THR A 141 -5.58 -13.04 7.72
CA THR A 141 -4.42 -13.45 6.91
C THR A 141 -3.75 -12.29 6.17
N MET A 142 -4.39 -11.12 6.14
CA MET A 142 -3.98 -9.95 5.35
C MET A 142 -3.30 -8.87 6.19
N PHE A 143 -3.27 -9.03 7.51
CA PHE A 143 -2.53 -8.13 8.42
C PHE A 143 -1.01 -8.33 8.35
N ALA A 144 -0.55 -9.55 8.02
CA ALA A 144 0.89 -9.78 7.93
C ALA A 144 1.48 -8.93 6.80
N GLY A 145 2.47 -8.10 7.14
CA GLY A 145 3.14 -7.15 6.26
C GLY A 145 2.48 -5.77 6.20
N THR A 146 1.49 -5.47 7.03
CA THR A 146 0.85 -4.15 7.06
C THR A 146 1.31 -3.28 8.23
N SER A 147 1.10 -1.97 8.09
CA SER A 147 1.37 -0.97 9.13
C SER A 147 0.15 -0.09 9.37
N PHE A 148 -0.04 0.32 10.62
CA PHE A 148 -1.05 1.29 11.02
C PHE A 148 -0.42 2.41 11.84
N TRP A 149 -0.88 3.64 11.60
CA TRP A 149 -0.23 4.85 12.10
C TRP A 149 -1.24 5.83 12.67
N ALA A 150 -0.97 6.40 13.83
CA ALA A 150 -1.67 7.60 14.26
C ALA A 150 -1.32 8.75 13.30
N PHE A 151 -2.25 9.69 13.09
CA PHE A 151 -1.89 10.92 12.38
C PHE A 151 -0.80 11.66 13.14
N ALA A 152 0.14 12.22 12.39
CA ALA A 152 1.22 12.99 12.95
C ALA A 152 0.70 14.25 13.65
N GLN A 153 1.39 14.62 14.74
CA GLN A 153 1.07 15.81 15.53
C GLN A 153 2.24 16.80 15.45
N GLY A 154 2.50 17.31 14.25
CA GLY A 154 3.62 18.20 13.94
C GLY A 154 4.96 17.45 13.79
N VAL A 155 6.05 18.16 14.08
CA VAL A 155 7.43 17.81 13.68
C VAL A 155 7.99 16.48 14.18
N TYR A 156 7.33 15.86 15.16
CA TYR A 156 7.76 14.58 15.73
C TYR A 156 7.14 13.38 15.01
N GLY A 157 6.28 13.62 14.03
CA GLY A 157 5.61 12.57 13.26
C GLY A 157 4.50 11.87 14.05
N PRO A 158 4.19 10.61 13.70
CA PRO A 158 3.06 9.87 14.28
C PRO A 158 3.36 9.45 15.73
N PRO A 159 2.46 9.75 16.70
CA PRO A 159 2.69 9.39 18.09
C PRO A 159 2.68 7.88 18.35
N VAL A 160 2.04 7.10 17.49
CA VAL A 160 1.96 5.64 17.56
C VAL A 160 2.04 5.03 16.15
N ARG A 161 2.80 3.93 16.03
CA ARG A 161 2.87 3.06 14.85
C ARG A 161 2.81 1.60 15.29
N ILE A 162 2.10 0.77 14.54
CA ILE A 162 2.16 -0.68 14.71
C ILE A 162 2.48 -1.32 13.37
N ASP A 163 3.57 -2.08 13.31
CA ASP A 163 3.95 -2.92 12.17
C ASP A 163 3.58 -4.37 12.46
N PHE A 164 2.75 -4.97 11.63
CA PHE A 164 2.30 -6.35 11.77
C PHE A 164 3.14 -7.25 10.86
N ALA A 165 3.87 -8.19 11.46
CA ALA A 165 4.65 -9.20 10.74
C ALA A 165 3.90 -10.54 10.68
N ALA A 166 4.49 -11.55 10.03
CA ALA A 166 3.90 -12.88 10.01
C ALA A 166 3.88 -13.54 11.41
N ASN A 167 3.07 -14.60 11.55
CA ASN A 167 3.03 -15.46 12.74
C ASN A 167 2.66 -14.75 14.05
N GLY A 168 1.84 -13.70 13.99
CA GLY A 168 1.39 -12.97 15.18
C GLY A 168 2.48 -12.09 15.82
N VAL A 169 3.58 -11.82 15.11
CA VAL A 169 4.64 -10.91 15.56
C VAL A 169 4.30 -9.48 15.14
N ALA A 170 4.58 -8.50 16.00
CA ALA A 170 4.43 -7.10 15.67
C ALA A 170 5.58 -6.26 16.24
N THR A 171 5.73 -5.03 15.77
CA THR A 171 6.55 -4.00 16.40
C THR A 171 5.64 -2.85 16.78
N TYR A 172 5.66 -2.46 18.06
CA TYR A 172 4.92 -1.31 18.55
C TYR A 172 5.88 -0.13 18.70
N GLY A 173 5.56 0.98 18.06
CA GLY A 173 6.34 2.20 18.11
C GLY A 173 5.55 3.33 18.74
N LYS A 174 6.18 4.11 19.61
CA LYS A 174 5.57 5.27 20.27
C LYS A 174 6.55 6.42 20.43
N LEU A 175 6.04 7.64 20.38
CA LEU A 175 6.78 8.81 20.83
C LEU A 175 6.86 8.81 22.36
N VAL A 176 8.07 8.98 22.88
CA VAL A 176 8.35 9.10 24.31
C VAL A 176 9.09 10.40 24.54
N HIS A 177 8.62 11.17 25.52
CA HIS A 177 9.33 12.35 26.05
C HIS A 177 10.19 11.92 27.24
N ASP A 178 11.49 12.22 27.17
CA ASP A 178 12.39 12.09 28.31
C ASP A 178 12.35 13.39 29.13
N PRO A 179 11.79 13.38 30.35
CA PRO A 179 11.68 14.59 31.16
C PRO A 179 13.01 15.10 31.70
N VAL A 180 14.10 14.32 31.61
CA VAL A 180 15.43 14.70 32.08
C VAL A 180 16.19 15.45 30.99
N THR A 181 16.15 14.96 29.75
CA THR A 181 16.83 15.60 28.62
C THR A 181 15.95 16.56 27.83
N ASP A 182 14.63 16.52 28.07
CA ASP A 182 13.59 17.20 27.30
C ASP A 182 13.50 16.74 25.83
N ASP A 183 14.08 15.58 25.52
CA ASP A 183 14.08 15.01 24.18
C ASP A 183 12.79 14.21 23.91
N ILE A 184 12.30 14.32 22.67
CA ILE A 184 11.23 13.46 22.16
C ILE A 184 11.85 12.47 21.18
N SER A 185 11.66 11.18 21.45
CA SER A 185 12.20 10.11 20.61
C SER A 185 11.14 9.07 20.26
N PHE A 186 11.28 8.47 19.09
CA PHE A 186 10.42 7.36 18.67
C PHE A 186 11.05 6.03 19.11
N VAL A 187 10.44 5.39 20.10
CA VAL A 187 10.92 4.12 20.66
C VAL A 187 10.14 2.97 20.06
N GLN A 188 10.83 1.88 19.73
CA GLN A 188 10.24 0.65 19.23
C GLN A 188 10.38 -0.47 20.24
N GLU A 189 9.31 -1.25 20.40
CA GLU A 189 9.23 -2.37 21.32
C GLU A 189 8.71 -3.61 20.57
N ALA A 190 9.23 -4.78 20.95
CA ALA A 190 8.73 -6.04 20.43
C ALA A 190 7.28 -6.26 20.91
N ALA A 191 6.42 -6.68 19.98
CA ALA A 191 5.01 -6.91 20.25
C ALA A 191 4.53 -8.22 19.64
N THR A 192 3.35 -8.66 20.07
CA THR A 192 2.60 -9.74 19.42
C THR A 192 1.19 -9.26 19.13
N TYR A 193 0.51 -9.90 18.18
CA TYR A 193 -0.86 -9.55 17.84
C TYR A 193 -1.72 -10.76 17.52
N THR A 194 -3.02 -10.57 17.70
CA THR A 194 -4.06 -11.47 17.19
C THR A 194 -5.17 -10.67 16.55
N VAL A 195 -5.83 -11.24 15.54
CA VAL A 195 -7.01 -10.65 14.90
C VAL A 195 -8.16 -11.64 15.06
N GLN A 196 -9.25 -11.20 15.69
CA GLN A 196 -10.37 -12.07 16.06
C GLN A 196 -11.71 -11.43 15.74
N SER A 197 -12.71 -12.26 15.45
CA SER A 197 -14.10 -11.80 15.32
C SER A 197 -14.66 -11.35 16.67
N ILE A 198 -15.41 -10.24 16.68
CA ILE A 198 -16.05 -9.71 17.91
C ILE A 198 -17.16 -10.64 18.41
N ASP A 199 -17.95 -11.19 17.50
CA ASP A 199 -19.18 -11.93 17.78
C ASP A 199 -19.11 -13.39 17.28
N GLY A 200 -17.93 -13.83 16.85
CA GLY A 200 -17.73 -15.13 16.19
C GLY A 200 -18.22 -15.16 14.73
N SER A 201 -18.79 -14.08 14.20
CA SER A 201 -19.23 -14.00 12.82
C SER A 201 -18.04 -13.95 11.87
N VAL A 202 -18.09 -14.81 10.85
CA VAL A 202 -17.11 -14.84 9.76
C VAL A 202 -17.09 -13.51 8.98
N ASN A 203 -18.23 -12.82 8.90
CA ASN A 203 -18.36 -11.53 8.24
C ASN A 203 -18.34 -10.34 9.22
N GLY A 204 -18.37 -10.58 10.53
CA GLY A 204 -18.46 -9.53 11.55
C GLY A 204 -17.21 -8.68 11.67
N LYS A 205 -17.28 -7.59 12.43
CA LYS A 205 -16.11 -6.74 12.71
C LYS A 205 -15.00 -7.54 13.41
N ARG A 206 -13.76 -7.05 13.30
CA ARG A 206 -12.60 -7.64 13.95
C ARG A 206 -12.09 -6.77 15.08
N VAL A 207 -11.56 -7.44 16.10
CA VAL A 207 -10.69 -6.85 17.11
C VAL A 207 -9.27 -7.29 16.84
N VAL A 208 -8.37 -6.32 16.86
CA VAL A 208 -6.93 -6.55 16.87
C VAL A 208 -6.46 -6.37 18.30
N ARG A 209 -5.91 -7.42 18.90
CA ARG A 209 -5.30 -7.35 20.23
C ARG A 209 -3.79 -7.32 20.05
N VAL A 210 -3.12 -6.31 20.60
CA VAL A 210 -1.67 -6.13 20.53
C VAL A 210 -1.11 -6.18 21.95
N THR A 211 -0.05 -6.97 22.15
CA THR A 211 0.64 -7.10 23.44
C THR A 211 2.07 -6.63 23.29
N HIS A 212 2.46 -5.61 24.05
CA HIS A 212 3.78 -4.95 24.01
C HIS A 212 4.10 -4.43 25.42
N GLY A 213 5.38 -4.37 25.83
CA GLY A 213 5.75 -3.77 27.11
C GLY A 213 5.11 -4.33 28.39
N GLY A 214 4.46 -5.51 28.34
CA GLY A 214 3.63 -6.04 29.44
C GLY A 214 2.18 -5.54 29.45
N GLU A 215 1.80 -4.70 28.50
CA GLU A 215 0.47 -4.15 28.29
C GLU A 215 -0.28 -4.90 27.19
N VAL A 216 -1.61 -4.77 27.21
CA VAL A 216 -2.50 -5.31 26.17
C VAL A 216 -3.41 -4.19 25.70
N GLU A 217 -3.33 -3.86 24.42
CA GLU A 217 -4.22 -2.91 23.76
C GLU A 217 -5.17 -3.64 22.80
N GLU A 218 -6.43 -3.22 22.78
CA GLU A 218 -7.44 -3.74 21.87
C GLU A 218 -7.94 -2.64 20.94
N TYR A 219 -8.03 -2.96 19.65
CA TYR A 219 -8.50 -2.06 18.63
C TYR A 219 -9.66 -2.68 17.85
N ASP A 220 -10.72 -1.91 17.64
CA ASP A 220 -11.74 -2.24 16.66
C ASP A 220 -11.22 -1.90 15.26
N LEU A 221 -11.17 -2.90 14.38
CA LEU A 221 -10.89 -2.70 12.96
C LEU A 221 -12.15 -2.19 12.26
N GLY A 222 -12.01 -1.07 11.57
CA GLY A 222 -13.08 -0.46 10.80
C GLY A 222 -12.61 0.08 9.45
N VAL A 223 -13.60 0.51 8.67
CA VAL A 223 -13.41 1.32 7.47
C VAL A 223 -14.26 2.56 7.59
N GLN A 224 -13.68 3.72 7.27
CA GLN A 224 -14.40 4.98 7.20
C GLN A 224 -14.26 5.61 5.82
N ASN A 225 -15.16 6.54 5.53
CA ASN A 225 -14.96 7.50 4.46
C ASN A 225 -13.89 8.48 4.92
N PRO A 226 -12.76 8.60 4.21
CA PRO A 226 -11.80 9.66 4.50
C PRO A 226 -12.43 11.03 4.22
N TYR A 227 -12.04 12.03 5.02
CA TYR A 227 -12.50 13.41 4.86
C TYR A 227 -11.94 14.06 3.58
N GLU A 228 -10.76 13.63 3.12
CA GLU A 228 -10.02 14.23 2.00
C GLU A 228 -10.04 13.36 0.73
N TYR A 229 -10.00 12.03 0.85
CA TYR A 229 -9.76 11.11 -0.26
C TYR A 229 -11.07 10.52 -0.79
N LYS A 230 -11.79 11.29 -1.59
CA LYS A 230 -13.09 10.87 -2.11
C LYS A 230 -12.93 9.53 -2.82
N ASP A 231 -13.45 8.45 -2.22
CA ASP A 231 -13.62 7.11 -2.78
C ASP A 231 -12.63 6.00 -2.33
N ALA A 232 -11.52 6.27 -1.62
CA ALA A 232 -10.68 5.18 -1.05
C ALA A 232 -11.19 4.71 0.33
N PRO A 233 -11.53 3.41 0.55
CA PRO A 233 -11.79 2.88 1.90
C PRO A 233 -10.60 3.11 2.83
N LEU A 234 -10.73 3.96 3.85
CA LEU A 234 -9.67 4.17 4.83
C LEU A 234 -9.83 3.16 5.96
N PHE A 235 -8.94 2.15 6.00
CA PHE A 235 -8.89 1.20 7.11
C PHE A 235 -8.28 1.86 8.34
N PHE A 236 -8.90 1.63 9.49
CA PHE A 236 -8.44 2.17 10.76
C PHE A 236 -8.55 1.15 11.90
N LEU A 237 -7.72 1.36 12.92
CA LEU A 237 -7.75 0.70 14.22
C LEU A 237 -8.14 1.74 15.25
N LYS A 238 -9.36 1.64 15.78
CA LYS A 238 -9.82 2.50 16.87
C LYS A 238 -9.57 1.80 18.18
N SER A 239 -8.72 2.38 19.02
CA SER A 239 -8.45 1.84 20.35
C SER A 239 -9.73 1.81 21.19
N ARG A 240 -9.88 0.75 21.98
CA ARG A 240 -10.92 0.62 23.01
C ARG A 240 -10.54 1.32 24.31
N THR A 241 -9.28 1.69 24.46
CA THR A 241 -8.81 2.55 25.55
C THR A 241 -9.18 4.00 25.23
N GLU A 242 -9.77 4.68 26.20
CA GLU A 242 -10.15 6.09 26.06
C GLU A 242 -8.90 6.97 25.86
N ASN A 243 -9.00 7.98 24.99
CA ASN A 243 -7.94 8.93 24.64
C ASN A 243 -6.73 8.36 23.86
N SER A 244 -6.71 7.07 23.52
CA SER A 244 -5.71 6.53 22.58
C SER A 244 -5.99 7.01 21.15
N PRO A 245 -4.94 7.33 20.36
CA PRO A 245 -5.14 7.78 18.98
C PRO A 245 -5.74 6.66 18.10
N THR A 246 -6.52 7.07 17.10
CA THR A 246 -6.93 6.15 16.03
C THR A 246 -5.76 5.97 15.07
N LEU A 247 -5.49 4.71 14.70
CA LEU A 247 -4.42 4.37 13.77
C LEU A 247 -5.01 4.08 12.38
N TYR A 248 -4.31 4.46 11.32
CA TYR A 248 -4.79 4.37 9.94
C TYR A 248 -3.82 3.56 9.08
N SER A 249 -4.36 2.77 8.16
CA SER A 249 -3.56 1.98 7.21
C SER A 249 -3.02 2.81 6.04
N LEU A 250 -3.51 4.04 5.89
CA LEU A 250 -2.89 5.08 5.08
C LEU A 250 -2.57 6.26 6.00
N TYR A 251 -1.39 6.85 5.85
CA TYR A 251 -0.99 8.02 6.64
C TYR A 251 -0.26 9.03 5.75
N SER A 252 -0.31 10.30 6.13
CA SER A 252 0.57 11.30 5.52
C SER A 252 1.96 11.09 6.08
N GLU A 253 2.86 10.65 5.22
CA GLU A 253 4.21 10.24 5.61
C GLU A 253 5.13 11.39 5.93
N CYS A 254 4.70 12.61 5.65
CA CYS A 254 5.56 13.80 5.61
C CYS A 254 4.96 14.98 6.37
N ASP A 255 3.84 14.77 7.05
CA ASP A 255 3.36 15.74 8.04
C ASP A 255 4.28 15.62 9.26
N ALA A 256 5.48 16.17 9.16
CA ALA A 256 6.35 16.51 10.28
C ALA A 256 6.54 18.02 10.27
#